data_AF-A0AAW6E594-F1
#
_entry.id   AF-A0AAW6E594-F1
#
_cell.length_a   1.000
_cell.length_b   1.000
_cell.length_c   1.000
_cell.angle_alpha   90.00
_cell.angle_beta   90.00
_cell.angle_gamma   90.00
#
_symmetry.space_group_name_H-M   'P 1'
#
loop_
_entity.id
_entity.type
_entity.pdbx_description
1 polymer ?
#
loop_
_entity_poly.entity_id
_entity_poly.type
_entity_poly.pdbx_seq_one_letter_code
_entity_poly.pdbx_strand_id
1 'polypeptide(L)'
;MICRDEMSLACDLAEVYHIYDYKTLPLSSVAAFFMGLRPDSRCKMLLSGDKVTLDTLLAAMIYDKLAWLQWAKTKDGARGVNIPETVVSKLLGDSESKIRGFTSIEEFEKARQELIGGET
;
A
#
# COMPACT_ATOMS: atom_id res chain seq x y z
N MET A 1 8.69 16.13 16.87
CA MET A 1 8.84 16.51 15.45
C MET A 1 7.45 16.67 14.86
N ILE A 2 7.16 17.77 14.17
CA ILE A 2 5.78 18.14 13.75
C ILE A 2 5.48 17.62 12.34
N CYS A 3 6.39 17.67 11.39
CA CYS A 3 6.29 16.95 10.11
C CYS A 3 7.68 16.90 9.47
N ARG A 4 8.04 15.84 8.74
CA ARG A 4 9.31 15.78 8.00
C ARG A 4 9.28 16.54 6.69
N ASP A 5 8.08 16.83 6.20
CA ASP A 5 7.84 17.46 4.91
C ASP A 5 7.04 18.76 5.11
N GLU A 6 7.66 19.90 4.80
CA GLU A 6 7.04 21.22 4.96
C GLU A 6 5.83 21.40 4.03
N MET A 7 5.91 20.84 2.82
CA MET A 7 4.85 20.95 1.82
C MET A 7 3.58 20.24 2.29
N SER A 8 3.70 19.00 2.80
CA SER A 8 2.58 18.25 3.37
C SER A 8 1.94 19.00 4.53
N LEU A 9 2.74 19.66 5.38
CA LEU A 9 2.21 20.43 6.50
C LEU A 9 1.39 21.62 5.99
N ALA A 10 1.92 22.37 5.02
CA ALA A 10 1.21 23.49 4.41
C ALA A 10 -0.10 23.03 3.74
N CYS A 11 -0.08 21.92 3.00
CA CYS A 11 -1.26 21.36 2.36
C CYS A 11 -2.32 20.93 3.37
N ASP A 12 -1.94 20.20 4.43
CA ASP A 12 -2.88 19.75 5.45
C ASP A 12 -3.49 20.93 6.23
N LEU A 13 -2.70 21.97 6.54
CA LEU A 13 -3.21 23.19 7.19
C LEU A 13 -4.13 24.00 6.28
N ALA A 14 -3.83 24.07 4.98
CA ALA A 14 -4.70 24.73 3.99
C ALA A 14 -6.01 23.97 3.80
N GLU A 15 -5.96 22.63 3.75
CA GLU A 15 -7.14 21.78 3.56
C GLU A 15 -8.09 21.83 4.77
N VAL A 16 -7.55 21.71 5.98
CA VAL A 16 -8.37 21.56 7.21
C VAL A 16 -8.75 22.90 7.83
N TYR A 17 -7.84 23.87 7.84
CA TYR A 17 -8.01 25.14 8.56
C TYR A 17 -8.03 26.37 7.65
N HIS A 18 -7.87 26.19 6.33
CA HIS A 18 -7.77 27.29 5.35
C HIS A 18 -6.63 28.28 5.65
N ILE A 19 -5.54 27.78 6.22
CA ILE A 19 -4.32 28.55 6.51
C ILE A 19 -3.35 28.35 5.34
N TYR A 20 -3.25 29.34 4.46
CA TYR A 20 -2.37 29.28 3.28
C TYR A 20 -0.94 29.77 3.55
N ASP A 21 -0.76 30.66 4.52
CA ASP A 21 0.55 31.15 4.95
C ASP A 21 0.71 30.98 6.47
N TYR A 22 1.03 29.76 6.88
CA TYR A 22 1.18 29.43 8.29
C TYR A 22 2.43 30.06 8.92
N LYS A 23 3.39 30.57 8.11
CA LYS A 23 4.62 31.20 8.61
C LYS A 23 4.36 32.53 9.32
N THR A 24 3.20 33.13 9.08
CA THR A 24 2.72 34.32 9.78
C THR A 24 2.22 34.02 11.20
N LEU A 25 2.02 32.75 11.55
CA LEU A 25 1.42 32.34 12.81
C LEU A 25 2.49 32.03 13.87
N PRO A 26 2.17 32.21 15.17
CA PRO A 26 3.02 31.74 16.25
C PRO A 26 3.26 30.23 16.17
N LEU A 27 4.49 29.80 16.48
CA LEU A 27 4.89 28.39 16.43
C LEU A 27 3.98 27.49 17.29
N SER A 28 3.55 27.98 18.46
CA SER A 28 2.62 27.26 19.34
C SER A 28 1.26 27.00 18.68
N SER A 29 0.74 27.96 17.90
CA SER A 29 -0.50 27.79 17.14
C SER A 29 -0.34 26.75 16.03
N VAL A 30 0.75 26.82 15.27
CA VAL A 30 1.05 25.84 14.21
C VAL A 30 1.16 24.43 14.79
N ALA A 31 1.83 24.28 15.94
CA ALA A 31 1.93 23.01 16.64
C ALA A 31 0.55 22.48 17.11
N ALA A 32 -0.31 23.35 17.65
CA ALA A 32 -1.66 22.99 18.06
C ALA A 32 -2.51 22.52 16.87
N PHE A 33 -2.45 23.23 15.74
CA PHE A 33 -3.16 22.84 14.51
C PHE A 33 -2.66 21.51 13.96
N PHE A 34 -1.34 21.31 13.91
CA PHE A 34 -0.78 20.01 13.55
C PHE A 34 -1.26 18.88 14.46
N MET A 35 -1.33 19.11 15.78
CA MET A 35 -1.83 18.11 16.73
C MET A 35 -3.32 17.80 16.51
N GLY A 36 -4.10 18.76 16.02
CA GLY A 36 -5.51 18.60 15.69
C GLY A 36 -5.79 17.98 14.32
N LEU A 37 -4.78 17.78 13.47
CA LEU A 37 -4.96 17.07 12.19
C LEU A 37 -5.40 15.62 12.43
N ARG A 38 -6.22 15.11 11.51
CA ARG A 38 -6.65 13.71 11.54
C ARG A 38 -5.46 12.75 11.39
N PRO A 39 -5.55 11.52 11.94
CA PRO A 39 -4.46 10.53 11.83
C PRO A 39 -4.07 10.17 10.39
N ASP A 40 -5.01 10.28 9.46
CA ASP A 40 -4.84 10.02 8.02
C ASP A 40 -4.45 11.27 7.21
N SER A 41 -4.14 12.40 7.86
CA SER A 41 -3.54 13.55 7.19
C SER A 41 -2.16 13.19 6.64
N ARG A 42 -1.72 13.86 5.57
CA ARG A 42 -0.48 13.53 4.85
C ARG A 42 0.72 13.56 5.77
N CYS A 43 0.84 14.58 6.61
CA CYS A 43 1.92 14.70 7.57
C CYS A 43 1.92 13.60 8.63
N LYS A 44 0.74 13.21 9.14
CA LYS A 44 0.65 12.14 10.16
C LYS A 44 1.01 10.79 9.56
N MET A 45 0.51 10.50 8.35
CA MET A 45 0.84 9.28 7.62
C MET A 45 2.33 9.21 7.25
N LEU A 46 2.94 10.31 6.80
CA LEU A 46 4.38 10.38 6.53
C LEU A 46 5.22 10.16 7.79
N LEU A 47 4.76 10.64 8.95
CA LEU A 47 5.46 10.45 10.22
C LEU A 47 5.36 9.03 10.75
N SER A 48 4.21 8.36 10.56
CA SER A 48 4.03 6.95 10.92
C SER A 48 4.65 5.99 9.90
N GLY A 49 4.91 6.45 8.68
CA GLY A 49 5.37 5.60 7.58
C GLY A 49 4.25 4.78 6.94
N ASP A 50 2.99 5.14 7.21
CA ASP A 50 1.83 4.45 6.67
C ASP A 50 1.67 4.76 5.18
N LYS A 51 1.57 3.71 4.37
CA LYS A 51 1.36 3.83 2.91
C LYS A 51 -0.11 4.02 2.54
N VAL A 52 -1.02 3.56 3.39
CA VAL A 52 -2.47 3.57 3.19
C VAL A 52 -3.18 3.86 4.50
N THR A 53 -4.40 4.38 4.44
CA THR A 53 -5.21 4.62 5.65
C THR A 53 -5.69 3.30 6.24
N LEU A 54 -5.97 3.30 7.56
CA LEU A 54 -6.51 2.13 8.25
C LEU A 54 -7.82 1.65 7.61
N ASP A 55 -8.72 2.58 7.28
CA ASP A 55 -10.01 2.24 6.66
C ASP A 55 -9.83 1.57 5.30
N THR A 56 -8.87 2.05 4.49
CA THR A 56 -8.53 1.43 3.19
C THR A 56 -7.97 0.03 3.41
N LEU A 57 -7.09 -0.16 4.40
CA LEU A 57 -6.50 -1.45 4.73
C LEU A 57 -7.57 -2.44 5.21
N LEU A 58 -8.49 -2.01 6.08
CA LEU A 58 -9.60 -2.83 6.55
C LEU A 58 -10.54 -3.21 5.40
N ALA A 59 -10.87 -2.29 4.50
CA ALA A 59 -11.69 -2.57 3.33
C ALA A 59 -11.02 -3.59 2.39
N ALA A 60 -9.71 -3.45 2.14
CA ALA A 60 -8.94 -4.40 1.34
C ALA A 60 -8.88 -5.79 2.00
N MET A 61 -8.70 -5.85 3.32
CA MET A 61 -8.74 -7.11 4.08
C MET A 61 -10.11 -7.80 3.97
N ILE A 62 -11.20 -7.05 4.10
CA ILE A 62 -12.56 -7.59 3.95
C ILE A 62 -12.73 -8.16 2.55
N TYR A 63 -12.35 -7.39 1.52
CA TYR A 63 -12.39 -7.86 0.13
C TYR A 63 -11.59 -9.15 -0.06
N ASP A 64 -10.35 -9.21 0.43
CA ASP A 64 -9.48 -10.39 0.30
C ASP A 64 -10.09 -11.63 0.94
N LYS A 65 -10.72 -11.48 2.12
CA LYS A 65 -11.42 -12.58 2.79
C LYS A 65 -12.65 -13.04 2.00
N LEU A 66 -13.41 -12.11 1.43
CA LEU A 66 -14.57 -12.44 0.60
C LEU A 66 -14.18 -13.14 -0.70
N ALA A 67 -13.17 -12.62 -1.40
CA ALA A 67 -12.66 -13.20 -2.64
C ALA A 67 -12.15 -14.63 -2.40
N TRP A 68 -11.43 -14.85 -1.30
CA TRP A 68 -10.99 -16.19 -0.90
C TRP A 68 -12.16 -17.12 -0.59
N LEU A 69 -13.16 -16.67 0.18
CA LEU A 69 -14.35 -17.47 0.50
C LEU A 69 -15.14 -17.87 -0.76
N GLN A 70 -15.31 -16.93 -1.69
CA GLN A 70 -15.96 -17.20 -2.97
C GLN A 70 -15.18 -18.25 -3.76
N TRP A 71 -13.86 -18.07 -3.90
CA TRP A 71 -12.97 -19.00 -4.59
C TRP A 71 -12.99 -20.40 -3.97
N ALA A 72 -12.94 -20.51 -2.64
CA ALA A 72 -12.94 -21.78 -1.92
C ALA A 72 -14.20 -22.63 -2.15
N LYS A 73 -15.28 -22.01 -2.66
CA LYS A 73 -16.54 -22.70 -3.04
C LYS A 73 -16.61 -23.08 -4.52
N THR A 74 -15.55 -22.84 -5.30
CA THR A 74 -15.48 -23.19 -6.72
C THR A 74 -14.78 -24.53 -6.98
N LYS A 75 -14.88 -25.04 -8.21
CA LYS A 75 -14.09 -26.21 -8.67
C LYS A 75 -12.59 -25.92 -8.66
N ASP A 76 -12.20 -24.66 -8.88
CA ASP A 76 -10.80 -24.24 -8.83
C ASP A 76 -10.29 -24.22 -7.40
N GLY A 77 -11.12 -23.77 -6.46
CA GLY A 77 -10.89 -23.89 -5.02
C GLY A 77 -10.63 -25.33 -4.58
N ALA A 78 -11.44 -26.29 -5.05
CA ALA A 78 -11.27 -27.70 -4.73
C ALA A 78 -9.97 -28.30 -5.31
N ARG A 79 -9.47 -27.75 -6.42
CA ARG A 79 -8.23 -28.16 -7.08
C ARG A 79 -6.99 -27.37 -6.61
N GLY A 80 -7.17 -26.33 -5.79
CA GLY A 80 -6.08 -25.47 -5.34
C GLY A 80 -5.46 -24.59 -6.45
N VAL A 81 -6.18 -24.33 -7.53
CA VAL A 81 -5.70 -23.52 -8.67
C VAL A 81 -6.39 -22.16 -8.72
N ASN A 82 -5.82 -21.20 -9.44
CA ASN A 82 -6.38 -19.85 -9.63
C ASN A 82 -6.73 -19.13 -8.32
N ILE A 83 -5.86 -19.24 -7.32
CA ILE A 83 -6.04 -18.58 -6.01
C ILE A 83 -6.08 -17.06 -6.23
N PRO A 84 -7.08 -16.35 -5.66
CA PRO A 84 -7.15 -14.89 -5.76
C PRO A 84 -5.92 -14.22 -5.15
N GLU A 85 -5.37 -13.22 -5.86
CA GLU A 85 -4.32 -12.38 -5.32
C GLU A 85 -4.88 -11.44 -4.24
N THR A 86 -4.09 -11.17 -3.21
CA THR A 86 -4.49 -10.29 -2.10
C THR A 86 -4.26 -8.83 -2.46
N VAL A 87 -5.29 -7.99 -2.34
CA VAL A 87 -5.20 -6.54 -2.51
C VAL A 87 -4.31 -5.95 -1.42
N VAL A 88 -4.36 -6.49 -0.20
CA VAL A 88 -3.51 -6.02 0.92
C VAL A 88 -2.03 -6.11 0.58
N SER A 89 -1.55 -7.22 0.00
CA SER A 89 -0.14 -7.36 -0.36
C SER A 89 0.31 -6.33 -1.40
N LYS A 90 -0.56 -6.03 -2.37
CA LYS A 90 -0.32 -5.00 -3.38
C LYS A 90 -0.27 -3.59 -2.77
N LEU A 91 -1.17 -3.28 -1.85
CA LEU A 91 -1.22 -1.98 -1.17
C LEU A 91 -0.01 -1.75 -0.26
N LEU A 92 0.45 -2.79 0.44
CA LEU A 92 1.62 -2.69 1.31
C LEU A 92 2.95 -2.75 0.54
N GLY A 93 2.91 -3.14 -0.73
CA GLY A 93 4.11 -3.32 -1.56
C GLY A 93 4.89 -4.58 -1.20
N ASP A 94 4.22 -5.56 -0.58
CA ASP A 94 4.77 -6.88 -0.26
C ASP A 94 4.60 -7.88 -1.41
N SER A 95 4.07 -7.44 -2.56
CA SER A 95 4.09 -8.26 -3.76
C SER A 95 5.54 -8.38 -4.23
N GLU A 96 6.18 -9.52 -3.93
CA GLU A 96 7.39 -9.92 -4.64
C GLU A 96 7.13 -9.74 -6.13
N SER A 97 7.99 -8.99 -6.82
CA SER A 97 7.88 -8.90 -8.26
C SER A 97 8.05 -10.30 -8.81
N LYS A 98 7.00 -10.88 -9.40
CA LYS A 98 7.10 -12.13 -10.18
C LYS A 98 8.04 -11.98 -11.39
N ILE A 99 8.63 -10.80 -11.59
CA ILE A 99 9.66 -10.51 -12.59
C ILE A 99 10.97 -11.13 -12.09
N ARG A 100 11.29 -12.31 -12.63
CA ARG A 100 12.61 -12.91 -12.49
C ARG A 100 13.50 -12.40 -13.61
N GLY A 101 14.49 -11.58 -13.26
CA GLY A 101 15.61 -11.26 -14.14
C GLY A 101 16.60 -12.41 -14.17
N PHE A 102 17.14 -12.73 -15.34
CA PHE A 102 18.17 -13.76 -15.51
C PHE A 102 19.50 -13.09 -15.85
N THR A 103 20.58 -13.60 -15.27
CA THR A 103 21.93 -13.05 -15.50
C THR A 103 22.68 -13.75 -16.64
N SER A 104 22.14 -14.86 -17.15
CA SER A 104 22.66 -15.58 -18.31
C SER A 104 21.55 -16.25 -19.13
N ILE A 105 21.87 -16.61 -20.38
CA ILE A 105 20.92 -17.26 -21.28
C ILE A 105 20.62 -18.71 -20.84
N GLU A 106 21.58 -19.38 -20.21
CA GLU A 106 21.43 -20.72 -19.66
C GLU A 106 20.46 -20.74 -18.48
N GLU A 107 20.50 -19.73 -17.61
CA GLU A 107 19.58 -19.60 -16.48
C GLU A 107 18.14 -19.39 -16.98
N PHE A 108 17.98 -18.59 -18.03
CA PHE A 108 16.69 -18.35 -18.69
C PHE A 108 16.15 -19.63 -19.35
N GLU A 109 16.96 -20.32 -20.17
CA GLU A 109 16.51 -21.54 -20.87
C GLU A 109 16.15 -22.67 -19.89
N LYS A 110 16.86 -22.80 -18.77
CA LYS A 110 16.51 -23.76 -17.71
C LYS A 110 15.14 -23.46 -17.09
N ALA A 111 14.91 -22.20 -16.69
CA ALA A 111 13.62 -21.80 -16.12
C ALA A 111 12.48 -21.92 -17.15
N ARG A 112 12.76 -21.65 -18.42
CA ARG A 112 11.82 -21.84 -19.53
C ARG A 112 11.49 -23.31 -19.75
N GLN A 113 12.47 -24.21 -19.68
CA GLN A 113 12.24 -25.66 -19.75
C GLN A 113 11.40 -26.18 -18.58
N GLU A 114 11.60 -25.68 -17.36
CA GLU A 114 10.76 -26.03 -16.20
C GLU A 114 9.29 -25.60 -16.38
N LEU A 115 9.04 -24.49 -17.11
CA LEU A 115 7.70 -23.99 -17.40
C LEU A 115 7.00 -24.70 -18.57
N ILE A 116 7.77 -25.18 -19.55
CA ILE A 116 7.25 -25.80 -20.79
C ILE A 116 7.33 -27.33 -20.73
N GLY A 117 8.17 -27.90 -19.88
CA GLY A 117 8.58 -29.32 -19.87
C GLY A 117 7.62 -30.30 -19.19
N GLY A 118 6.32 -30.04 -19.26
CA GLY A 118 5.27 -30.97 -18.88
C GLY A 118 4.69 -31.73 -20.08
N GLU A 119 5.50 -32.21 -21.03
CA GLU A 119 5.13 -33.20 -22.05
C GLU A 119 6.38 -33.67 -22.82
N THR A 120 6.96 -34.79 -22.37
CA THR A 120 7.34 -36.01 -23.15
C THR A 120 7.96 -37.02 -22.19
#